data_AF-A0A371B560-F1
#
_entry.id   AF-A0A371B560-F1
#
_cell.length_a   1.000
_cell.length_b   1.000
_cell.length_c   1.000
_cell.angle_alpha   90.00
_cell.angle_beta   90.00
_cell.angle_gamma   90.00
#
_symmetry.space_group_name_H-M   'P 1'
#
loop_
_entity.id
_entity.type
_entity.pdbx_description
1 polymer ?
#
loop_
_entity_poly.entity_id
_entity_poly.type
_entity_poly.pdbx_seq_one_letter_code
_entity_poly.pdbx_strand_id
1 'polypeptide(L)'
;MLVQAMRGLAERGTGSFLIDLPGCNESLVALENQSLSTWRKAVSAAATQLGATHIASLRGGALVDDGTPDLPHWRLAPAKGSSLLKTMIRTRIAGDKEAGKTTSEAALIEAAKTGPIELAGNMLGPAMVEELASTEPAEVAQLAVRALGQDIAGSTLWLRAEPQDDPAMSDAITADLHLWSASCGG
;
A
#
# COMPACT_ATOMS: atom_id res chain seq x y z
N MET A 1 0.53 -8.93 -11.84
CA MET A 1 -0.65 -9.30 -11.01
C MET A 1 -1.75 -8.24 -11.04
N LEU A 2 -1.60 -7.08 -10.37
CA LEU A 2 -2.69 -6.07 -10.28
C LEU A 2 -3.19 -5.57 -11.64
N VAL A 3 -2.29 -5.30 -12.58
CA VAL A 3 -2.65 -4.90 -13.94
C VAL A 3 -3.50 -5.96 -14.64
N GLN A 4 -3.21 -7.26 -14.43
CA GLN A 4 -4.02 -8.33 -15.01
C GLN A 4 -5.39 -8.40 -14.33
N ALA A 5 -5.45 -8.20 -13.00
CA ALA A 5 -6.74 -8.14 -12.31
C ALA A 5 -7.60 -6.96 -12.80
N MET A 6 -7.00 -5.79 -13.02
CA MET A 6 -7.70 -4.63 -13.59
C MET A 6 -8.22 -4.88 -15.01
N ARG A 7 -7.46 -5.61 -15.83
CA ARG A 7 -7.92 -6.05 -17.17
C ARG A 7 -9.11 -7.00 -17.05
N GLY A 8 -9.05 -7.98 -16.16
CA GLY A 8 -10.17 -8.88 -15.89
C GLY A 8 -11.41 -8.17 -15.35
N LEU A 9 -11.25 -7.10 -14.56
CA LEU A 9 -12.35 -6.24 -14.13
C LEU A 9 -12.96 -5.48 -15.32
N ALA A 10 -12.12 -4.95 -16.21
CA ALA A 10 -12.59 -4.24 -17.41
C ALA A 10 -13.39 -5.17 -18.34
N GLU A 11 -12.97 -6.42 -18.52
CA GLU A 11 -13.72 -7.44 -19.27
C GLU A 11 -15.09 -7.74 -18.66
N ARG A 12 -15.27 -7.50 -17.35
CA ARG A 12 -16.53 -7.64 -16.61
C ARG A 12 -17.32 -6.34 -16.49
N GLY A 13 -16.91 -5.29 -17.19
CA GLY A 13 -17.57 -3.98 -17.18
C GLY A 13 -17.28 -3.11 -15.95
N THR A 14 -16.29 -3.47 -15.13
CA THR A 14 -15.86 -2.69 -13.96
C THR A 14 -14.63 -1.87 -14.31
N GLY A 15 -14.78 -0.54 -14.38
CA GLY A 15 -13.65 0.38 -14.51
C GLY A 15 -12.81 0.41 -13.23
N SER A 16 -11.48 0.44 -13.38
CA SER A 16 -10.55 0.52 -12.24
C SER A 16 -9.39 1.47 -12.56
N PHE A 17 -8.89 2.14 -11.53
CA PHE A 17 -7.75 3.05 -11.60
C PHE A 17 -6.71 2.63 -10.57
N LEU A 18 -5.45 2.57 -10.98
CA LEU A 18 -4.32 2.43 -10.08
C LEU A 18 -3.67 3.80 -9.95
N ILE A 19 -3.72 4.37 -8.75
CA ILE A 19 -3.18 5.71 -8.50
C ILE A 19 -1.73 5.60 -8.01
N ASP A 20 -0.89 6.47 -8.54
CA ASP A 20 0.42 6.74 -7.95
C ASP A 20 0.25 7.80 -6.86
N LEU A 21 0.72 7.48 -5.66
CA LEU A 21 0.74 8.43 -4.57
C LEU A 21 1.84 9.48 -4.79
N PRO A 22 1.68 10.70 -4.26
CA PRO A 22 2.75 11.70 -4.28
C PRO A 22 4.07 11.10 -3.77
N GLY A 23 5.17 11.33 -4.49
CA GLY A 23 6.48 10.76 -4.16
C GLY A 23 6.73 9.34 -4.69
N CYS A 24 5.77 8.71 -5.35
CA CYS A 24 5.93 7.38 -5.94
C CYS A 24 5.97 7.43 -7.48
N ASN A 25 6.69 6.48 -8.08
CA ASN A 25 6.73 6.25 -9.54
C ASN A 25 6.99 7.52 -10.35
N GLU A 26 6.01 7.98 -11.14
CA GLU A 26 6.12 9.11 -12.06
C GLU A 26 5.84 10.48 -11.38
N SER A 27 5.60 10.49 -10.07
CA SER A 27 5.39 11.72 -9.31
C SER A 27 6.58 12.67 -9.39
N LEU A 28 6.32 13.95 -9.71
CA LEU A 28 7.32 15.02 -9.71
C LEU A 28 7.68 15.57 -8.32
N VAL A 29 6.87 15.26 -7.30
CA VAL A 29 7.16 15.68 -5.92
C VAL A 29 8.05 14.68 -5.21
N ALA A 30 8.92 15.19 -4.34
CA ALA A 30 9.86 14.39 -3.58
C ALA A 30 9.16 13.56 -2.48
N LEU A 31 9.55 12.29 -2.34
CA LEU A 31 8.99 11.36 -1.34
C LEU A 31 9.33 11.78 0.09
N GLU A 32 10.51 12.35 0.32
CA GLU A 32 10.92 12.82 1.64
C GLU A 32 10.04 13.96 2.19
N ASN A 33 9.26 14.62 1.33
CA ASN A 33 8.32 15.67 1.71
C ASN A 33 6.89 15.16 1.91
N GLN A 34 6.66 13.84 1.80
CA GLN A 34 5.34 13.22 1.93
C GLN A 34 5.16 12.56 3.30
N SER A 35 3.90 12.27 3.64
CA SER A 35 3.52 11.49 4.81
C SER A 35 2.25 10.67 4.51
N LEU A 36 1.86 9.75 5.40
CA LEU A 36 0.58 9.05 5.27
C LEU A 36 -0.59 10.05 5.28
N SER A 37 -0.48 11.15 6.05
CA SER A 37 -1.47 12.23 6.06
C SER A 37 -1.59 12.94 4.70
N THR A 38 -0.47 13.20 4.00
CA THR A 38 -0.54 13.78 2.65
C THR A 38 -1.06 12.76 1.63
N TRP A 39 -0.72 11.48 1.80
CA TRP A 39 -1.26 10.41 0.98
C TRP A 39 -2.76 10.20 1.16
N ARG A 40 -3.31 10.25 2.37
CA ARG A 40 -4.77 10.22 2.60
C ARG A 40 -5.50 11.33 1.86
N LYS A 41 -4.94 12.56 1.88
CA LYS A 41 -5.50 13.69 1.12
C LYS A 41 -5.44 13.43 -0.38
N ALA A 42 -4.36 12.83 -0.88
CA ALA A 42 -4.23 12.47 -2.28
C ALA A 42 -5.23 11.38 -2.70
N VAL A 43 -5.46 10.37 -1.87
CA VAL A 43 -6.50 9.34 -2.08
C VAL A 43 -7.88 10.00 -2.17
N SER A 44 -8.21 10.88 -1.22
CA SER A 44 -9.47 11.63 -1.20
C SER A 44 -9.70 12.47 -2.47
N ALA A 45 -8.66 13.21 -2.88
CA ALA A 45 -8.71 14.04 -4.07
C ALA A 45 -8.85 13.19 -5.35
N ALA A 46 -8.08 12.10 -5.47
CA ALA A 46 -8.13 11.20 -6.61
C ALA A 46 -9.50 10.51 -6.71
N ALA A 47 -10.04 10.00 -5.61
CA ALA A 47 -11.37 9.38 -5.58
C ALA A 47 -12.47 10.36 -6.02
N THR A 48 -12.41 11.61 -5.55
CA THR A 48 -13.34 12.66 -5.94
C THR A 48 -13.23 12.97 -7.44
N GLN A 49 -12.01 13.16 -7.94
CA GLN A 49 -11.76 13.51 -9.35
C GLN A 49 -12.15 12.39 -10.31
N LEU A 50 -11.93 11.13 -9.92
CA LEU A 50 -12.24 9.95 -10.72
C LEU A 50 -13.71 9.50 -10.58
N GLY A 51 -14.46 10.08 -9.65
CA GLY A 51 -15.82 9.62 -9.33
C GLY A 51 -15.82 8.18 -8.80
N ALA A 52 -14.82 7.82 -7.99
CA ALA A 52 -14.68 6.47 -7.46
C ALA A 52 -15.87 6.10 -6.57
N THR A 53 -16.39 4.90 -6.76
CA THR A 53 -17.51 4.36 -5.97
C THR A 53 -17.05 3.39 -4.89
N HIS A 54 -15.82 2.87 -5.01
CA HIS A 54 -15.23 1.85 -4.14
C HIS A 54 -13.73 2.08 -4.04
N ILE A 55 -13.11 1.65 -2.94
CA ILE A 55 -11.65 1.63 -2.77
C ILE A 55 -11.16 0.22 -2.53
N ALA A 56 -10.14 -0.20 -3.26
CA ALA A 56 -9.44 -1.46 -3.06
C ALA A 56 -7.98 -1.20 -2.68
N SER A 57 -7.55 -1.76 -1.56
CA SER A 57 -6.24 -1.53 -0.97
C SER A 57 -5.49 -2.83 -0.74
N LEU A 58 -4.19 -2.82 -1.03
CA LEU A 58 -3.31 -3.95 -0.77
C LEU A 58 -2.28 -3.56 0.28
N ARG A 59 -2.11 -4.40 1.30
CA ARG A 59 -1.02 -4.28 2.28
C ARG A 59 -1.00 -2.88 2.92
N GLY A 60 0.05 -2.09 2.64
CA GLY A 60 0.23 -0.74 3.16
C GLY A 60 -0.74 0.30 2.59
N GLY A 61 -1.40 0.04 1.46
CA GLY A 61 -2.47 0.91 0.95
C GLY A 61 -3.61 1.07 1.96
N ALA A 62 -3.82 0.08 2.82
CA ALA A 62 -4.80 0.12 3.90
C ALA A 62 -4.49 1.15 5.00
N LEU A 63 -3.30 1.76 4.98
CA LEU A 63 -2.94 2.83 5.92
C LEU A 63 -3.42 4.20 5.48
N VAL A 64 -3.89 4.35 4.23
CA VAL A 64 -4.25 5.65 3.65
C VAL A 64 -5.61 5.65 2.94
N ASP A 65 -6.26 4.51 2.85
CA ASP A 65 -7.55 4.36 2.17
C ASP A 65 -8.71 4.98 2.94
N ASP A 66 -8.52 5.26 4.23
CA ASP A 66 -9.41 6.02 5.09
C ASP A 66 -9.48 7.52 4.74
N GLY A 67 -8.74 7.98 3.72
CA GLY A 67 -8.97 9.29 3.09
C GLY A 67 -10.36 9.45 2.45
N THR A 68 -11.09 8.35 2.26
CA THR A 68 -12.47 8.32 1.76
C THR A 68 -13.34 7.40 2.63
N PRO A 69 -13.59 7.76 3.89
CA PRO A 69 -14.18 6.84 4.88
C PRO A 69 -15.62 6.42 4.54
N ASP A 70 -16.31 7.17 3.69
CA ASP A 70 -17.70 6.93 3.28
C ASP A 70 -17.85 6.00 2.07
N LEU A 71 -16.75 5.68 1.38
CA LEU A 71 -16.77 4.68 0.30
C LEU A 71 -16.64 3.26 0.89
N PRO A 72 -17.20 2.23 0.25
CA PRO A 72 -16.89 0.85 0.61
C PRO A 72 -15.41 0.52 0.36
N HIS A 73 -14.78 -0.15 1.33
CA HIS A 73 -13.39 -0.57 1.28
C HIS A 73 -13.25 -2.07 1.16
N TRP A 74 -12.34 -2.46 0.28
CA TRP A 74 -11.84 -3.81 0.15
C TRP A 74 -10.35 -3.83 0.46
N ARG A 75 -9.90 -4.69 1.36
CA ARG A 75 -8.49 -4.76 1.80
C ARG A 75 -7.94 -6.17 1.68
N LEU A 76 -6.87 -6.34 0.90
CA LEU A 76 -6.11 -7.59 0.83
C LEU A 76 -4.85 -7.53 1.70
N ALA A 77 -4.81 -8.43 2.68
CA ALA A 77 -3.68 -8.63 3.59
C ALA A 77 -3.16 -7.31 4.20
N PRO A 78 -4.02 -6.46 4.82
CA PRO A 78 -3.61 -5.16 5.34
C PRO A 78 -2.44 -5.27 6.33
N ALA A 79 -1.55 -4.28 6.33
CA ALA A 79 -0.33 -4.29 7.15
C ALA A 79 -0.27 -3.06 8.06
N LYS A 80 0.20 -3.24 9.29
CA LYS A 80 0.49 -2.13 10.22
C LYS A 80 1.70 -1.33 9.74
N GLY A 81 1.68 -0.01 9.90
CA GLY A 81 2.79 0.86 9.53
C GLY A 81 4.09 0.45 10.21
N SER A 82 4.05 0.13 11.51
CA SER A 82 5.21 -0.29 12.29
C SER A 82 5.85 -1.58 11.76
N SER A 83 5.04 -2.47 11.18
CA SER A 83 5.53 -3.72 10.58
C SER A 83 6.22 -3.48 9.24
N LEU A 84 5.69 -2.55 8.44
CA LEU A 84 6.33 -2.10 7.20
C LEU A 84 7.65 -1.39 7.50
N LEU A 85 7.64 -0.44 8.45
CA LEU A 85 8.83 0.31 8.88
C LEU A 85 9.95 -0.63 9.36
N LYS A 86 9.64 -1.59 10.24
CA LYS A 86 10.61 -2.60 10.69
C LYS A 86 11.17 -3.44 9.55
N THR A 87 10.36 -3.73 8.55
CA THR A 87 10.83 -4.48 7.38
C THR A 87 11.81 -3.63 6.56
N MET A 88 11.49 -2.37 6.29
CA MET A 88 12.39 -1.47 5.55
C MET A 88 13.71 -1.21 6.29
N ILE A 89 13.66 -1.05 7.62
CA ILE A 89 14.86 -0.92 8.48
C ILE A 89 15.75 -2.17 8.39
N ARG A 90 15.16 -3.37 8.51
CA ARG A 90 15.92 -4.62 8.39
C ARG A 90 16.54 -4.78 7.01
N THR A 91 15.81 -4.44 5.95
CA THR A 91 16.34 -4.44 4.58
C THR A 91 17.51 -3.46 4.44
N ARG A 92 17.42 -2.25 4.99
CA ARG A 92 18.52 -1.28 5.02
C ARG A 92 19.75 -1.83 5.73
N ILE A 93 19.59 -2.38 6.93
CA ILE A 93 20.69 -2.95 7.73
C ILE A 93 21.36 -4.11 6.99
N ALA A 94 20.57 -4.98 6.35
CA ALA A 94 21.10 -6.10 5.57
C ALA A 94 21.95 -5.61 4.39
N GLY A 95 21.44 -4.65 3.60
CA GLY A 95 22.18 -4.06 2.48
C GLY A 95 23.45 -3.30 2.91
N ASP A 96 23.39 -2.55 4.01
CA ASP A 96 24.58 -1.88 4.57
C ASP A 96 25.63 -2.91 4.99
N LYS A 97 25.23 -4.01 5.63
CA LYS A 97 26.14 -5.10 6.02
C LYS A 97 26.82 -5.74 4.81
N GLU A 98 26.09 -5.99 3.73
CA GLU A 98 26.64 -6.51 2.47
C GLU A 98 27.64 -5.53 1.83
N ALA A 99 27.40 -4.22 2.00
CA ALA A 99 28.32 -3.16 1.57
C ALA A 99 29.47 -2.87 2.57
N GLY A 100 29.63 -3.69 3.63
CA GLY A 100 30.68 -3.51 4.65
C GLY A 100 30.44 -2.35 5.62
N LYS A 101 29.23 -1.80 5.69
CA LYS A 101 28.83 -0.72 6.60
C LYS A 101 28.14 -1.30 7.84
N THR A 102 28.36 -0.67 8.99
CA THR A 102 27.66 -1.03 10.23
C THR A 102 26.60 0.02 10.54
N THR A 103 25.33 -0.39 10.46
CA THR A 103 24.17 0.47 10.73
C THR A 103 23.28 -0.22 11.77
N SER A 104 22.81 0.54 12.76
CA SER A 104 21.87 0.04 13.77
C SER A 104 20.49 0.66 13.58
N GLU A 105 19.45 -0.06 14.01
CA GLU A 105 18.07 0.44 14.02
C GLU A 105 17.95 1.73 14.85
N ALA A 106 18.57 1.76 16.03
CA ALA A 106 18.56 2.95 16.89
C ALA A 106 19.18 4.18 16.20
N ALA A 107 20.28 4.00 15.46
CA ALA A 107 20.90 5.10 14.71
C ALA A 107 20.01 5.61 13.57
N LEU A 108 19.33 4.70 12.84
CA LEU A 108 18.38 5.08 11.79
C LEU A 108 17.19 5.84 12.35
N ILE A 109 16.59 5.36 13.44
CA ILE A 109 15.45 6.03 14.09
C ILE A 109 15.86 7.39 14.64
N GLU A 110 17.05 7.53 15.21
CA GLU A 110 17.53 8.83 15.68
C GLU A 110 17.77 9.81 14.52
N ALA A 111 18.39 9.35 13.43
CA ALA A 111 18.59 10.16 12.23
C ALA A 111 17.25 10.64 11.64
N ALA A 112 16.24 9.77 11.60
CA ALA A 112 14.90 10.08 11.07
C ALA A 112 14.20 11.24 11.81
N LYS A 113 14.59 11.55 13.05
CA LYS A 113 14.00 12.67 13.80
C LYS A 113 14.46 14.03 13.29
N THR A 114 15.62 14.09 12.65
CA THR A 114 16.28 15.36 12.28
C THR A 114 16.38 15.57 10.78
N GLY A 115 16.14 14.54 9.98
CA GLY A 115 16.17 14.64 8.52
C GLY A 115 15.69 13.36 7.83
N PRO A 116 15.61 13.38 6.50
CA PRO A 116 15.22 12.22 5.73
C PRO A 116 16.26 11.11 5.82
N ILE A 117 15.78 9.86 5.80
CA ILE A 117 16.62 8.66 5.79
C ILE A 117 16.22 7.74 4.65
N GLU A 118 17.20 7.08 4.06
CA GLU A 118 16.95 6.09 3.01
C GLU A 118 16.71 4.71 3.63
N LEU A 119 15.50 4.19 3.45
CA LEU A 119 15.06 2.89 3.93
C LEU A 119 14.56 2.03 2.74
N ALA A 120 15.21 0.90 2.52
CA ALA A 120 14.87 -0.03 1.43
C ALA A 120 14.70 0.65 0.05
N GLY A 121 15.61 1.57 -0.30
CA GLY A 121 15.58 2.33 -1.56
C GLY A 121 14.62 3.52 -1.59
N ASN A 122 13.94 3.83 -0.48
CA ASN A 122 13.02 4.97 -0.38
C ASN A 122 13.59 6.04 0.54
N MET A 123 13.64 7.29 0.08
CA MET A 123 14.00 8.43 0.91
C MET A 123 12.77 8.89 1.69
N LEU A 124 12.73 8.62 3.00
CA LEU A 124 11.58 8.91 3.86
C LEU A 124 11.90 10.06 4.80
N GLY A 125 11.03 11.08 4.83
CA GLY A 125 11.14 12.20 5.75
C GLY A 125 10.68 11.86 7.18
N PRO A 126 10.98 12.73 8.15
CA PRO A 126 10.61 12.54 9.55
C PRO A 126 9.12 12.25 9.76
N ALA A 127 8.24 12.99 9.09
CA ALA A 127 6.79 12.83 9.21
C ALA A 127 6.31 11.45 8.75
N MET A 128 6.85 10.94 7.63
CA MET A 128 6.51 9.60 7.14
C MET A 128 6.96 8.52 8.13
N VAL A 129 8.17 8.64 8.69
CA VAL A 129 8.70 7.66 9.65
C VAL A 129 7.89 7.66 10.94
N GLU A 130 7.54 8.84 11.46
CA GLU A 130 6.72 9.00 12.66
C GLU A 130 5.31 8.41 12.47
N GLU A 131 4.65 8.76 11.36
CA GLU A 131 3.31 8.26 11.08
C GLU A 131 3.32 6.75 10.83
N LEU A 132 4.29 6.21 10.10
CA LEU A 132 4.43 4.76 9.93
C LEU A 132 4.63 4.04 11.27
N ALA A 133 5.43 4.60 12.19
CA ALA A 133 5.71 3.96 13.48
C ALA A 133 4.46 3.74 14.34
N SER A 134 3.42 4.57 14.15
CA SER A 134 2.23 4.62 15.00
C SER A 134 0.92 4.25 14.30
N THR A 135 0.87 4.28 12.95
CA THR A 135 -0.38 4.07 12.21
C THR A 135 -0.75 2.58 12.08
N GLU A 136 -2.01 2.30 12.38
CA GLU A 136 -2.69 1.05 12.02
C GLU A 136 -3.76 1.33 10.96
N PRO A 137 -4.13 0.34 10.12
CA PRO A 137 -5.26 0.48 9.21
C PRO A 137 -6.53 0.88 9.97
N ALA A 138 -7.17 1.97 9.57
CA ALA A 138 -8.32 2.51 10.27
C ALA A 138 -9.57 1.64 10.07
N GLU A 139 -10.45 1.57 11.06
CA GLU A 139 -11.79 1.01 10.91
C GLU A 139 -12.65 1.96 10.05
N VAL A 140 -13.45 1.39 9.13
CA VAL A 140 -14.33 2.12 8.21
C VAL A 140 -15.69 1.41 8.16
N ALA A 141 -16.75 2.15 7.83
CA ALA A 141 -18.11 1.67 8.02
C ALA A 141 -18.45 0.42 7.17
N GLN A 142 -17.95 0.36 5.94
CA GLN A 142 -18.18 -0.74 5.01
C GLN A 142 -16.85 -1.37 4.61
N LEU A 143 -16.40 -2.34 5.40
CA LEU A 143 -15.08 -2.95 5.23
C LEU A 143 -15.17 -4.45 4.90
N ALA A 144 -14.56 -4.84 3.79
CA ALA A 144 -14.28 -6.22 3.41
C ALA A 144 -12.77 -6.49 3.52
N VAL A 145 -12.35 -7.27 4.53
CA VAL A 145 -10.96 -7.73 4.63
C VAL A 145 -10.83 -9.11 3.99
N ARG A 146 -9.74 -9.33 3.25
CA ARG A 146 -9.38 -10.59 2.61
C ARG A 146 -8.00 -11.05 3.07
N ALA A 147 -7.93 -12.29 3.54
CA ALA A 147 -6.72 -12.99 3.86
C ALA A 147 -6.18 -13.73 2.61
N LEU A 148 -4.90 -13.51 2.32
CA LEU A 148 -4.22 -14.22 1.26
C LEU A 148 -4.01 -15.69 1.63
N GLY A 149 -4.30 -16.61 0.70
CA GLY A 149 -4.24 -18.05 0.91
C GLY A 149 -5.50 -18.65 1.55
N GLN A 150 -6.43 -17.81 2.04
CA GLN A 150 -7.71 -18.24 2.59
C GLN A 150 -8.87 -17.73 1.73
N ASP A 151 -9.00 -16.41 1.61
CA ASP A 151 -10.08 -15.78 0.83
C ASP A 151 -9.67 -15.55 -0.63
N ILE A 152 -8.39 -15.20 -0.83
CA ILE A 152 -7.80 -15.00 -2.16
C ILE A 152 -6.69 -16.02 -2.36
N ALA A 153 -6.84 -16.89 -3.36
CA ALA A 153 -5.79 -17.83 -3.74
C ALA A 153 -4.54 -17.06 -4.21
N GLY A 154 -3.37 -17.52 -3.79
CA GLY A 154 -2.11 -16.88 -4.16
C GLY A 154 -1.04 -17.02 -3.09
N SER A 155 0.12 -16.44 -3.35
CA SER A 155 1.26 -16.44 -2.43
C SER A 155 1.73 -15.02 -2.15
N THR A 156 2.51 -14.85 -1.08
CA THR A 156 3.04 -13.55 -0.65
C THR A 156 4.10 -13.04 -1.63
N LEU A 157 3.69 -12.61 -2.82
CA LEU A 157 4.58 -12.19 -3.92
C LEU A 157 5.55 -11.10 -3.48
N TRP A 158 5.11 -10.20 -2.59
CA TRP A 158 5.92 -9.13 -1.99
C TRP A 158 7.07 -9.60 -1.08
N LEU A 159 7.18 -10.90 -0.80
CA LEU A 159 8.33 -11.49 -0.09
C LEU A 159 9.35 -12.12 -1.04
N ARG A 160 9.07 -12.15 -2.35
CA ARG A 160 9.99 -12.69 -3.36
C ARG A 160 10.94 -11.59 -3.82
N ALA A 161 12.21 -11.95 -4.03
CA ALA A 161 13.21 -11.04 -4.59
C ALA A 161 12.81 -10.56 -6.01
N GLU A 162 12.26 -11.47 -6.81
CA GLU A 162 11.67 -11.19 -8.11
C GLU A 162 10.21 -11.66 -8.11
N PRO A 163 9.24 -10.78 -7.81
CA PRO A 163 7.83 -11.13 -7.83
C PRO A 163 7.39 -11.39 -9.28
N GLN A 164 7.36 -12.66 -9.66
CA GLN A 164 6.77 -13.12 -10.92
C GLN A 164 5.26 -12.93 -10.91
N ASP A 165 4.66 -12.88 -12.10
CA ASP A 165 3.21 -12.87 -12.25
C ASP A 165 2.59 -14.16 -11.69
N ASP A 166 1.41 -14.00 -11.09
CA ASP A 166 0.57 -15.09 -10.60
C ASP A 166 -0.84 -14.91 -11.23
N PRO A 167 -1.11 -15.60 -12.35
CA PRO A 167 -2.40 -15.50 -13.03
C PRO A 167 -3.56 -15.93 -12.15
N ALA A 168 -3.39 -17.01 -11.37
CA ALA A 168 -4.44 -17.52 -10.48
C ALA A 168 -4.81 -16.50 -9.40
N MET A 169 -3.80 -15.82 -8.83
CA MET A 169 -4.05 -14.73 -7.87
C MET A 169 -4.73 -13.53 -8.53
N SER A 170 -4.37 -13.21 -9.78
CA SER A 170 -5.00 -12.11 -10.53
C SER A 170 -6.48 -12.41 -10.82
N ASP A 171 -6.80 -13.65 -11.21
CA ASP A 171 -8.17 -14.11 -11.44
C ASP A 171 -9.00 -14.12 -10.15
N ALA A 172 -8.41 -14.58 -9.04
CA ALA A 172 -9.06 -14.58 -7.73
C ALA A 172 -9.40 -13.17 -7.25
N ILE A 173 -8.45 -12.23 -7.37
CA ILE A 173 -8.68 -10.80 -7.04
C ILE A 173 -9.79 -10.23 -7.93
N THR A 174 -9.76 -10.52 -9.23
CA THR A 174 -10.78 -10.04 -10.18
C THR A 174 -12.17 -10.52 -9.79
N ALA A 175 -12.32 -11.82 -9.57
CA ALA A 175 -13.60 -12.44 -9.26
C ALA A 175 -14.18 -11.89 -7.95
N ASP A 176 -13.35 -11.79 -6.90
CA ASP A 176 -13.79 -11.32 -5.59
C ASP A 176 -14.13 -9.82 -5.61
N LEU A 177 -13.32 -8.96 -6.23
CA LEU A 177 -13.63 -7.53 -6.38
C LEU A 177 -14.90 -7.29 -7.20
N HIS A 178 -15.10 -8.05 -8.28
CA HIS A 178 -16.31 -7.94 -9.10
C HIS A 178 -17.57 -8.33 -8.31
N LEU A 179 -17.53 -9.45 -7.57
CA LEU A 179 -18.65 -9.89 -6.74
C LEU A 179 -18.93 -8.91 -5.59
N TRP A 180 -17.87 -8.47 -4.91
CA TRP A 180 -17.98 -7.54 -3.78
C TRP A 180 -18.56 -6.19 -4.20
N SER A 181 -18.03 -5.58 -5.27
CA SER A 181 -18.51 -4.28 -5.75
C SER A 181 -19.97 -4.32 -6.21
N ALA A 182 -20.44 -5.43 -6.76
CA ALA A 182 -21.85 -5.62 -7.10
C ALA A 182 -22.75 -5.75 -5.85
N SER A 183 -22.23 -6.24 -4.73
CA SER A 183 -22.98 -6.45 -3.49
C SER A 183 -23.15 -5.19 -2.64
N CYS A 184 -22.25 -4.20 -2.78
CA CYS A 184 -22.30 -2.92 -2.07
C CYS A 184 -23.16 -1.86 -2.80
N GLY A 185 -23.63 -2.14 -4.01
CA GLY A 185 -24.44 -1.24 -4.84
C GLY A 185 -25.96 -1.32 -4.61
N GLY A 186 -26.41 -1.76 -3.42
CA GLY A 186 -27.81 -1.89 -3.02
C GLY A 186 -28.25 -0.90 -1.95
#